data_AF-A0A9E1ARF3-F1
#
_entry.id   AF-A0A9E1ARF3-F1
#
_cell.length_a   1.000
_cell.length_b   1.000
_cell.length_c   1.000
_cell.angle_alpha   90.00
_cell.angle_beta   90.00
_cell.angle_gamma   90.00
#
_symmetry.space_group_name_H-M   'P 1'
#
loop_
_entity.id
_entity.type
_entity.pdbx_description
1 polymer ?
#
loop_
_entity_poly.entity_id
_entity_poly.type
_entity_poly.pdbx_seq_one_letter_code
_entity_poly.pdbx_strand_id
1 'polypeptide(L)' 'MVLKITPKQSDKVNRLIRNLCCNYENGNCLLLDDGEPCCCIQEISCYGIYCNYFLKAVLPADKKLWDEIKKQNSVI' A
#
# COMPACT_ATOMS: atom_id res chain seq x y z
N MET A 1 0.09 5.65 12.90
CA MET A 1 1.47 5.96 12.46
C MET A 1 1.51 5.78 10.94
N VAL A 2 1.92 6.80 10.20
CA VAL A 2 2.07 6.72 8.74
C VAL A 2 3.53 6.37 8.44
N LEU A 3 3.78 5.24 7.78
CA LEU A 3 5.14 4.92 7.30
C LEU A 3 5.43 5.75 6.06
N LYS A 4 6.51 6.53 6.08
CA LYS A 4 6.99 7.29 4.94
C LYS A 4 7.63 6.36 3.92
N ILE A 5 7.36 6.62 2.65
CA ILE A 5 7.98 5.92 1.52
C ILE A 5 8.57 6.93 0.53
N THR A 6 9.57 6.49 -0.22
CA THR A 6 10.17 7.25 -1.32
C THR A 6 9.40 7.01 -2.63
N PRO A 7 9.53 7.87 -3.64
CA PRO A 7 8.92 7.65 -4.95
C PRO A 7 9.24 6.27 -5.56
N LYS A 8 10.49 5.81 -5.42
CA LYS A 8 10.91 4.48 -5.89
C LYS A 8 10.24 3.33 -5.13
N GLN A 9 9.95 3.51 -3.84
CA GLN A 9 9.16 2.54 -3.07
C GLN A 9 7.68 2.59 -3.47
N SER A 10 7.14 3.76 -3.82
CA SER A 10 5.77 3.91 -4.32
C SER A 10 5.51 3.07 -5.57
N ASP A 11 6.46 3.01 -6.52
CA ASP A 11 6.31 2.15 -7.71
C ASP A 11 6.17 0.68 -7.35
N LYS A 12 6.98 0.20 -6.38
CA LYS A 12 6.89 -1.17 -5.88
C LYS A 12 5.58 -1.40 -5.11
N VAL A 13 5.17 -0.45 -4.28
CA VAL A 13 3.89 -0.49 -3.56
C VAL A 13 2.74 -0.62 -4.55
N ASN A 14 2.70 0.20 -5.61
CA ASN A 14 1.67 0.15 -6.63
C ASN A 14 1.67 -1.19 -7.38
N ARG A 15 2.83 -1.77 -7.65
CA ARG A 15 2.93 -3.12 -8.20
C ARG A 15 2.31 -4.17 -7.26
N LEU A 16 2.57 -4.10 -5.95
CA LEU A 16 1.99 -5.03 -5.00
C LEU A 16 0.48 -4.88 -4.88
N ILE A 17 -0.04 -3.65 -4.87
CA ILE A 17 -1.48 -3.37 -4.86
C ILE A 17 -2.14 -4.04 -6.06
N ARG A 18 -1.65 -3.74 -7.27
CA ARG A 18 -2.24 -4.22 -8.54
C ARG A 18 -2.23 -5.73 -8.70
N ASN A 19 -1.23 -6.41 -8.11
CA ASN A 19 -1.05 -7.85 -8.32
C ASN A 19 -1.54 -8.71 -7.14
N LEU A 20 -1.56 -8.18 -5.92
CA LEU A 20 -1.74 -8.98 -4.70
C LEU A 20 -2.84 -8.46 -3.77
N CYS A 21 -3.31 -7.21 -3.92
CA CYS A 21 -4.37 -6.70 -3.06
C CYS A 21 -5.74 -7.20 -3.55
N CYS A 22 -6.38 -8.09 -2.79
CA CYS A 22 -7.72 -8.59 -3.14
C CYS A 22 -8.82 -7.52 -3.13
N ASN A 23 -8.56 -6.37 -2.51
CA ASN A 23 -9.50 -5.25 -2.48
C ASN A 23 -9.27 -4.27 -3.63
N TYR A 24 -8.29 -4.50 -4.50
CA TYR A 24 -7.98 -3.62 -5.61
C TYR A 24 -8.66 -4.08 -6.89
N GLU A 25 -9.43 -3.19 -7.51
CA GLU A 25 -10.03 -3.42 -8.83
C GLU A 25 -9.97 -2.15 -9.67
N ASN A 26 -9.21 -2.17 -10.77
CA ASN A 26 -9.15 -1.10 -11.78
C ASN A 26 -8.97 0.33 -11.21
N GLY A 27 -8.12 0.50 -10.19
CA GLY A 27 -7.87 1.79 -9.54
C GLY A 27 -8.72 2.07 -8.31
N ASN A 28 -9.73 1.23 -8.04
CA ASN A 28 -10.67 1.36 -6.93
C ASN A 28 -10.38 0.35 -5.80
N CYS A 29 -10.91 0.64 -4.63
CA CYS A 29 -10.83 -0.18 -3.43
C CYS A 29 -12.21 -0.73 -3.06
N LEU A 30 -12.46 -2.00 -3.36
CA LEU A 30 -13.73 -2.70 -3.11
C LEU A 30 -14.14 -2.68 -1.63
N LEU A 31 -13.17 -2.64 -0.72
CA LEU A 31 -13.45 -2.59 0.72
C LEU A 31 -13.98 -1.24 1.20
N LEU A 32 -13.68 -0.17 0.46
CA LEU A 32 -14.11 1.20 0.78
C LEU A 32 -15.28 1.67 -0.09
N ASP A 33 -15.61 0.89 -1.11
CA ASP A 33 -16.80 1.09 -1.92
C ASP A 33 -18.05 0.79 -1.06
N ASP A 34 -18.94 1.77 -0.93
CA ASP A 34 -20.23 1.67 -0.22
C ASP A 34 -21.40 1.77 -1.20
N GLY A 35 -21.22 1.20 -2.40
CA GLY A 35 -22.15 1.29 -3.53
C GLY A 35 -21.78 2.36 -4.56
N GLU A 36 -20.64 3.05 -4.37
CA GLU A 36 -20.06 4.00 -5.31
C GLU A 36 -18.53 3.79 -5.36
N PRO A 37 -17.92 3.74 -6.57
CA PRO A 37 -16.50 3.46 -6.72
C PRO A 37 -15.61 4.38 -5.88
N CYS A 38 -14.82 3.80 -4.98
CA CYS A 38 -13.88 4.54 -4.15
C CYS A 38 -12.44 4.31 -4.63
N CYS A 39 -11.69 5.37 -4.94
CA CYS A 39 -10.29 5.24 -5.36
C CYS A 39 -9.44 4.51 -4.32
N CYS A 40 -8.48 3.70 -4.77
CA CYS A 40 -7.54 3.03 -3.88
C CYS A 40 -6.61 4.05 -3.20
N ILE A 41 -6.90 4.34 -1.92
CA ILE A 41 -6.15 5.33 -1.14
C ILE A 41 -4.65 5.05 -1.11
N GLN A 42 -4.24 3.78 -1.13
CA GLN A 42 -2.83 3.43 -1.10
C GLN A 42 -2.13 3.62 -2.45
N GLU A 43 -2.81 3.40 -3.57
CA GLU A 43 -2.23 3.59 -4.91
C GLU A 43 -1.98 5.06 -5.22
N ILE A 44 -2.88 5.94 -4.76
CA ILE A 44 -2.76 7.40 -4.97
C ILE A 44 -1.80 8.07 -3.95
N SER A 45 -1.32 7.33 -2.96
CA SER A 45 -0.47 7.87 -1.87
C SER A 45 1.02 7.68 -2.15
N CYS A 46 1.64 8.67 -2.81
CA CYS A 46 3.04 8.57 -3.27
C CYS A 46 4.11 8.61 -2.16
N TYR A 47 3.77 9.14 -0.98
CA TYR A 47 4.77 9.47 0.07
C TYR A 47 4.53 8.75 1.40
N GLY A 48 3.50 7.91 1.49
CA GLY A 48 3.25 7.16 2.70
C GLY A 48 2.34 5.95 2.54
N ILE A 49 2.39 5.07 3.53
CA ILE A 49 1.45 3.98 3.70
C ILE A 49 0.32 4.45 4.62
N TYR A 50 -0.88 4.53 4.05
CA TYR A 50 -2.11 4.96 4.71
C TYR A 50 -3.14 3.83 4.84
N CYS A 51 -3.02 2.78 4.01
CA CYS A 51 -3.92 1.64 4.08
C CYS A 51 -3.41 0.57 5.06
N ASN A 52 -4.13 0.41 6.17
CA ASN A 52 -3.82 -0.61 7.17
C ASN A 52 -3.91 -2.04 6.62
N TYR A 53 -4.83 -2.28 5.67
CA TYR A 53 -4.93 -3.59 5.02
C TYR A 53 -3.66 -3.88 4.21
N PHE A 54 -3.24 -2.94 3.37
CA PHE A 54 -1.99 -3.07 2.60
C PHE A 54 -0.81 -3.32 3.53
N LEU A 55 -0.68 -2.53 4.60
CA LEU A 55 0.41 -2.66 5.56
C LEU A 55 0.50 -4.06 6.17
N LYS A 56 -0.63 -4.66 6.56
CA LYS A 56 -0.63 -5.92 7.31
C LYS A 56 -0.75 -7.17 6.45
N ALA A 57 -1.47 -7.09 5.33
CA ALA A 57 -1.82 -8.25 4.52
C ALA A 57 -1.04 -8.35 3.21
N VAL A 58 -0.68 -7.21 2.60
CA VAL A 58 -0.11 -7.19 1.25
C VAL A 58 1.39 -6.93 1.27
N LEU A 59 1.83 -5.89 1.99
CA LEU A 59 3.23 -5.48 2.02
C LEU A 59 4.19 -6.57 2.53
N PRO A 60 3.85 -7.40 3.54
CA PRO A 60 4.73 -8.48 3.98
C PRO A 60 5.04 -9.54 2.92
N ALA A 61 4.26 -9.61 1.83
CA ALA A 61 4.55 -10.50 0.71
C ALA A 61 5.85 -10.12 -0.03
N ASP A 62 6.26 -8.84 0.00
CA ASP A 62 7.58 -8.40 -0.42
C ASP A 62 8.43 -8.08 0.82
N LYS A 63 9.08 -9.13 1.34
CA LYS A 63 9.92 -9.05 2.54
C LYS A 63 11.01 -7.97 2.42
N LYS A 64 11.62 -7.83 1.24
CA LYS A 64 12.68 -6.85 1.02
C LYS A 64 12.15 -5.43 1.15
N LEU A 65 11.02 -5.13 0.50
CA LEU A 65 10.40 -3.81 0.59
C LEU A 65 9.90 -3.51 2.01
N TRP A 66 9.31 -4.49 2.68
CA TRP A 66 8.86 -4.39 4.06
C TRP A 66 10.01 -4.00 5.00
N ASP A 67 11.13 -4.71 4.92
CA ASP A 67 12.30 -4.47 5.76
C ASP A 67 12.94 -3.10 5.44
N GLU A 68 13.02 -2.72 4.16
CA GLU A 68 13.49 -1.39 3.72
C GLU A 68 12.66 -0.26 4.36
N ILE A 69 11.33 -0.36 4.31
CA ILE A 69 10.42 0.68 4.83
C ILE A 69 10.44 0.72 6.36
N LYS A 70 10.47 -0.43 7.03
CA LYS A 70 10.55 -0.48 8.50
C LYS A 70 11.83 0.15 9.02
N LYS A 71 12.97 -0.23 8.46
CA LYS A 71 14.28 0.33 8.83
C LYS A 71 14.33 1.84 8.64
N GLN A 72 13.76 2.35 7.54
CA GLN A 72 13.69 3.78 7.26
C GLN A 72 12.85 4.56 8.28
N ASN A 73 11.76 3.96 8.77
CA ASN A 73 10.80 4.64 9.65
C ASN A 73 11.08 4.44 11.15
N SER A 74 12.24 3.87 11.50
CA SER A 74 12.61 3.51 12.88
C SER A 74 11.56 2.65 13.58
N VAL A 75 10.77 1.90 12.82
CA VAL A 75 9.83 0.89 13.34
C VAL A 75 10.60 -0.42 13.38
N ILE A 76 11.39 -0.59 14.44
CA ILE A 76 12.05 -1.86 14.77
C ILE A 76 11.06 -2.70 15.57
#